data_AF-A0A803QYH6-F1
#
_entry.id   AF-A0A803QYH6-F1
#
_cell.length_a   1.000
_cell.length_b   1.000
_cell.length_c   1.000
_cell.angle_alpha   90.00
_cell.angle_beta   90.00
_cell.angle_gamma   90.00
#
_symmetry.space_group_name_H-M   'P 1'
#
loop_
_entity.id
_entity.type
_entity.pdbx_description
1 polymer ?
#
loop_
_entity_poly.entity_id
_entity_poly.type
_entity_poly.pdbx_seq_one_letter_code
_entity_poly.pdbx_strand_id
1 'polypeptide(L)'
;MECLQHICTEGCTSVGPHDMVPGKKKGPCSKFSTCQGIQQLINHFATCKKRVNGGCLRCKRMWQLLRLHSSICEQSDSCKVPLCRYLNLIII
;
A
#
# COMPACT_ATOMS: atom_id res chain seq x y z
N MET A 1 -5.11 9.23 1.63
CA MET A 1 -5.12 7.76 1.68
C MET A 1 -5.55 7.09 0.38
N GLU A 2 -6.36 7.74 -0.46
CA GLU A 2 -6.93 7.13 -1.67
C GLU A 2 -5.93 6.48 -2.64
N CYS A 3 -4.74 7.08 -2.84
CA CYS A 3 -3.75 6.53 -3.76
C CYS A 3 -3.23 5.15 -3.31
N LEU A 4 -3.10 4.90 -2.00
CA LEU A 4 -2.68 3.60 -1.49
C LEU A 4 -3.75 2.53 -1.76
N GLN A 5 -5.02 2.84 -1.48
CA GLN A 5 -6.13 1.92 -1.76
C GLN A 5 -6.28 1.67 -3.26
N HIS A 6 -6.21 2.71 -4.09
CA HIS A 6 -6.20 2.60 -5.54
C HIS A 6 -5.13 1.60 -6.04
N ILE A 7 -3.88 1.75 -5.58
CA ILE A 7 -2.79 0.83 -5.96
C ILE A 7 -3.08 -0.59 -5.47
N CYS A 8 -3.54 -0.78 -4.23
CA CYS A 8 -3.74 -2.12 -3.67
C CYS A 8 -4.98 -2.84 -4.19
N THR A 9 -6.02 -2.10 -4.61
CA THR A 9 -7.29 -2.67 -5.05
C THR A 9 -7.38 -2.78 -6.56
N GLU A 10 -7.02 -1.71 -7.26
CA GLU A 10 -7.12 -1.64 -8.70
C GLU A 10 -5.77 -1.97 -9.33
N GLY A 11 -4.67 -1.49 -8.75
CA GLY A 11 -3.31 -1.52 -9.30
C GLY A 11 -3.02 -0.31 -10.18
N CYS A 12 -1.81 0.22 -10.12
CA CYS A 12 -1.37 1.39 -10.87
C CYS A 12 0.01 1.15 -11.49
N THR A 13 0.14 1.41 -12.79
CA THR A 13 1.39 1.32 -13.57
C THR A 13 2.13 -0.01 -13.42
N SER A 14 3.00 -0.13 -12.42
CA SER A 14 3.91 -1.27 -12.20
C SER A 14 3.65 -2.03 -10.91
N VAL A 15 2.71 -1.58 -10.07
CA VAL A 15 2.38 -2.23 -8.79
C VAL A 15 0.88 -2.46 -8.74
N GLY A 16 0.45 -3.64 -8.32
CA GLY A 16 -0.96 -3.97 -8.20
C GLY A 16 -1.22 -5.16 -7.30
N PRO A 17 -2.49 -5.55 -7.18
CA PRO A 17 -2.88 -6.70 -6.37
C PRO A 17 -2.27 -8.01 -6.90
N HIS A 18 -2.06 -8.98 -6.01
CA HIS A 18 -1.45 -10.27 -6.35
C HIS A 18 -2.33 -11.10 -7.30
N ASP A 19 -3.65 -10.95 -7.21
CA ASP A 19 -4.67 -11.57 -8.06
C ASP A 19 -4.93 -10.77 -9.36
N MET A 20 -4.09 -9.79 -9.70
CA MET A 20 -4.30 -8.99 -10.91
C MET A 20 -4.11 -9.82 -12.17
N VAL A 21 -5.17 -9.90 -12.98
CA VAL A 21 -5.13 -10.53 -14.32
C VAL A 21 -4.23 -9.70 -15.27
N PRO A 22 -3.19 -10.28 -15.87
CA PRO A 22 -2.37 -9.63 -16.88
C PRO A 22 -3.22 -9.28 -18.12
N GLY A 23 -3.06 -8.07 -18.67
CA GLY A 23 -3.67 -7.69 -19.96
C GLY A 23 -4.84 -6.70 -19.92
N LYS A 24 -5.34 -6.31 -18.73
CA LYS A 24 -6.23 -5.14 -18.63
C LYS A 24 -5.42 -3.85 -18.84
N LYS A 25 -5.54 -3.25 -20.02
CA LYS A 25 -5.02 -1.90 -20.28
C LYS A 25 -5.76 -0.90 -19.39
N LYS A 26 -5.04 -0.28 -18.46
CA LYS A 26 -5.57 0.78 -17.61
C LYS A 26 -5.28 2.13 -18.23
N GLY A 27 -6.24 3.04 -18.14
CA GLY A 27 -6.04 4.44 -18.54
C GLY A 27 -4.93 5.12 -17.72
N PRO A 28 -4.50 6.32 -18.13
CA PRO A 28 -3.50 7.10 -17.41
C PRO A 28 -3.99 7.42 -15.98
N CYS A 29 -3.10 7.31 -14.99
CA CYS A 29 -3.42 7.63 -13.60
C CYS A 29 -3.46 9.15 -13.40
N SER A 30 -4.61 9.69 -12.96
CA SER A 30 -4.79 11.12 -12.70
C SER A 30 -3.94 11.65 -11.54
N LYS A 31 -3.55 10.78 -10.60
CA LYS A 31 -2.70 11.09 -9.44
C LYS A 31 -1.32 10.42 -9.55
N PHE A 32 -0.76 10.36 -10.78
CA PHE A 32 0.45 9.58 -11.08
C PHE A 32 1.64 9.95 -10.20
N SER A 33 1.93 11.23 -9.96
CA SER A 33 3.07 11.65 -9.13
C SER A 33 3.01 11.07 -7.71
N THR A 34 1.86 11.16 -7.06
CA THR A 34 1.62 10.58 -5.74
C THR A 34 1.66 9.05 -5.78
N CYS A 35 1.02 8.44 -6.79
CA CYS A 35 1.03 6.99 -6.95
C CYS A 35 2.45 6.46 -7.16
N GLN A 36 3.25 7.11 -7.99
CA GLN A 36 4.64 6.75 -8.25
C GLN A 36 5.47 6.73 -6.95
N GLY A 37 5.31 7.74 -6.08
CA GLY A 37 5.97 7.77 -4.78
C GLY A 37 5.57 6.60 -3.88
N ILE A 38 4.28 6.27 -3.83
CA ILE A 38 3.78 5.13 -3.04
C ILE A 38 4.23 3.79 -3.63
N GLN A 39 4.20 3.64 -4.96
CA GLN A 39 4.69 2.45 -5.66
C GLN A 39 6.17 2.18 -5.35
N GLN A 40 7.01 3.22 -5.29
CA GLN A 40 8.40 3.09 -4.87
C GLN A 40 8.53 2.62 -3.42
N LEU A 41 7.70 3.14 -2.50
CA LEU A 41 7.68 2.66 -1.11
C LEU A 41 7.25 1.20 -1.03
N ILE A 42 6.23 0.78 -1.78
CA ILE A 42 5.77 -0.62 -1.83
C ILE A 42 6.89 -1.54 -2.34
N ASN A 43 7.49 -1.23 -3.49
CA ASN A 43 8.57 -2.03 -4.06
C ASN A 43 9.76 -2.15 -3.11
N HIS A 44 10.13 -1.05 -2.46
CA HIS A 44 11.17 -1.07 -1.44
C HIS A 44 10.78 -1.94 -0.24
N PHE A 45 9.56 -1.78 0.28
CA PHE A 45 9.09 -2.50 1.46
C PHE A 45 9.01 -4.01 1.24
N ALA A 46 8.63 -4.43 0.03
CA ALA A 46 8.57 -5.83 -0.36
C ALA A 46 9.95 -6.52 -0.32
N THR A 47 11.02 -5.78 -0.64
CA THR A 47 12.37 -6.33 -0.82
C THR A 47 13.37 -5.95 0.29
N CYS A 48 13.03 -4.98 1.15
CA CYS A 48 13.98 -4.49 2.15
C CYS A 48 14.16 -5.47 3.32
N LYS A 49 15.39 -5.98 3.48
CA LYS A 49 15.78 -6.85 4.60
C LYS A 49 15.74 -6.16 5.98
N LYS A 50 15.78 -4.83 6.01
CA LYS A 50 15.72 -4.01 7.24
C LYS A 50 14.31 -3.50 7.54
N ARG A 51 13.25 -4.12 7.01
CA ARG A 51 11.85 -3.64 7.17
C ARG A 51 11.27 -3.88 8.57
N VAL A 52 11.81 -4.84 9.30
CA VAL A 52 11.44 -5.21 10.68
C VAL A 52 12.37 -4.55 11.70
N ASN A 53 11.96 -4.53 12.97
CA ASN A 53 12.77 -4.11 14.13
C ASN A 53 13.42 -2.71 13.99
N GLY A 54 12.59 -1.68 13.87
CA GLY A 54 13.04 -0.30 13.77
C GLY A 54 13.07 0.27 12.35
N GLY A 55 13.25 -0.54 11.30
CA GLY A 55 13.03 -0.09 9.92
C GLY A 55 14.10 0.88 9.37
N CYS A 56 14.39 0.83 8.07
CA CYS A 56 15.06 1.95 7.40
C CYS A 56 14.09 3.14 7.21
N LEU A 57 14.59 4.33 6.84
CA LEU A 57 13.74 5.53 6.66
C LEU A 57 12.56 5.32 5.70
N ARG A 58 12.78 4.66 4.55
CA ARG A 58 11.70 4.37 3.59
C ARG A 58 10.68 3.37 4.14
N CYS A 59 11.13 2.35 4.85
CA CYS A 59 10.23 1.41 5.52
C CYS A 59 9.42 2.09 6.63
N LYS A 60 10.02 2.98 7.42
CA LYS A 60 9.31 3.79 8.43
C LYS A 60 8.18 4.61 7.81
N ARG A 61 8.43 5.27 6.67
CA ARG A 61 7.40 6.02 5.93
C ARG A 61 6.26 5.12 5.45
N MET A 62 6.59 3.93 4.91
CA MET A 62 5.58 2.96 4.51
C MET A 62 4.75 2.49 5.71
N TRP A 63 5.38 2.17 6.84
CA TRP A 63 4.69 1.80 8.07
C TRP A 63 3.75 2.90 8.57
N GLN A 64 4.18 4.17 8.55
CA GLN A 64 3.32 5.31 8.92
C GLN A 64 2.09 5.39 8.01
N LEU A 65 2.27 5.21 6.71
CA LEU A 65 1.16 5.22 5.74
C LEU A 65 0.17 4.07 6.01
N LEU A 66 0.67 2.87 6.31
CA LEU A 66 -0.17 1.72 6.64
C LEU A 66 -0.93 1.91 7.96
N ARG A 67 -0.29 2.46 8.99
CA ARG A 67 -0.94 2.76 10.28
C ARG A 67 -2.01 3.84 10.16
N LEU A 68 -1.71 4.91 9.41
CA LEU A 68 -2.67 5.96 9.12
C LEU A 68 -3.87 5.39 8.36
N HIS A 69 -3.64 4.44 7.44
CA HIS A 69 -4.73 3.76 6.78
C HIS A 69 -5.61 2.99 7.76
N SER A 70 -5.00 2.13 8.58
CA SER A 70 -5.74 1.24 9.47
C SER A 70 -6.55 1.98 10.53
N SER A 71 -6.10 3.16 10.95
CA SER A 71 -6.81 3.99 11.94
C SER A 71 -8.06 4.67 11.39
N ILE A 72 -8.20 4.78 10.06
CA ILE A 72 -9.36 5.42 9.40
C ILE A 72 -10.15 4.44 8.51
N CYS A 73 -9.74 3.17 8.44
CA CYS A 73 -10.37 2.18 7.57
C CYS A 73 -11.50 1.47 8.33
N GLU A 74 -12.73 1.69 7.90
CA GLU A 74 -13.93 1.10 8.50
C GLU A 74 -14.21 -0.33 8.01
N GLN A 75 -13.60 -0.75 6.90
CA GLN A 75 -13.83 -2.05 6.25
C GLN A 75 -12.57 -2.92 6.31
N SER A 76 -12.01 -3.08 7.51
CA SER A 76 -10.69 -3.71 7.69
C SER A 76 -10.64 -5.19 7.26
N ASP A 77 -11.75 -5.93 7.37
CA ASP A 77 -11.83 -7.34 6.99
C ASP A 77 -11.77 -7.60 5.47
N SER A 78 -12.31 -6.69 4.66
CA SER A 78 -12.31 -6.79 3.19
C SER A 78 -11.24 -5.91 2.53
N CYS A 79 -10.51 -5.11 3.31
CA CYS A 79 -9.51 -4.18 2.82
C CYS A 79 -8.33 -4.89 2.14
N LYS A 80 -8.03 -4.50 0.90
CA LYS A 80 -6.89 -5.04 0.13
C LYS A 80 -5.54 -4.38 0.45
N VAL A 81 -5.51 -3.35 1.31
CA VAL A 81 -4.25 -2.71 1.71
C VAL A 81 -3.47 -3.65 2.65
N PRO A 82 -2.18 -3.94 2.37
CA PRO A 82 -1.38 -4.84 3.19
C PRO A 82 -1.36 -4.44 4.66
N LEU A 83 -1.48 -5.42 5.56
CA LEU A 83 -1.42 -5.24 7.01
C LEU A 83 -2.54 -4.37 7.61
N CYS A 84 -3.51 -3.88 6.84
CA CYS A 84 -4.62 -3.06 7.35
C CYS A 84 -5.38 -3.78 8.47
N ARG A 85 -5.80 -5.03 8.21
CA ARG A 85 -6.51 -5.88 9.19
C ARG A 85 -5.68 -6.12 10.45
N TYR A 86 -4.40 -6.43 10.29
CA TYR A 86 -3.51 -6.71 11.41
C TYR A 86 -3.27 -5.47 12.29
N LEU A 87 -3.04 -4.30 11.68
CA LEU A 87 -2.79 -3.07 12.40
C LEU A 87 -4.06 -2.51 13.06
N ASN A 88 -5.24 -2.73 12.47
CA ASN A 88 -6.51 -2.33 13.06
C ASN A 88 -6.78 -3.09 14.37
N LEU A 89 -6.46 -4.38 14.44
CA LEU A 89 -6.60 -5.22 15.66
C LEU A 89 -5.67 -4.80 16.82
N ILE A 90 -4.64 -4.00 16.58
CA ILE A 90 -3.70 -3.53 17.61
C ILE A 90 -4.15 -2.18 18.20
N ILE A 91 -5.10 -1.49 17.56
CA ILE A 91 -5.55 -0.14 17.94
C ILE A 91 -6.82 -0.18 18.81
N ILE A 92 -7.41 -1.36 19.02
CA ILE A 92 -8.60 -1.61 19.86
C ILE A 92 -8.14 -2.15 21.21
#